data_AF-A0A7S3MGC6-F1
#
_entry.id   AF-A0A7S3MGC6-F1
#
_cell.length_a   1.000
_cell.length_b   1.000
_cell.length_c   1.000
_cell.angle_alpha   90.00
_cell.angle_beta   90.00
_cell.angle_gamma   90.00
#
_symmetry.space_group_name_H-M   'P 1'
#
loop_
_entity.id
_entity.type
_entity.pdbx_description
1 polymer ?
#
loop_
_entity_poly.entity_id
_entity_poly.type
_entity_poly.pdbx_seq_one_letter_code
_entity_poly.pdbx_strand_id
1 'polypeptide(L)'
;EQFWIDEPTEVRAVFQLACKALDTLDIDDYFSFRNHRTVPPFVKKIFDALSCLLEIPFDWNVQQYIIADAIANARNGDDEALRHSYTCKLAHMMKTYRVYDHVKYPEKQRLDEILADSRFHRDSYYIQSTGPPGPILVDWIKTNYAYVKAAGALYDTLHSAEQTRLTAFRFKAIQAKKREECVELGNKIEATHEALRGAILEQEELQHLLLKANDLLEFISGRYTFGQTVAKQDYYKLLEQKMEAQRDFFTIEVCLQGIINGVEERAEKEKKVKIREVLAAGLKWEEPVVQKPQIIDWIREEVVSQQTIIHANGNTLGYSFEPAATDITRAYTMQLISLIIDILVGKLNDIYNDMAGAKTWVSMKGKILTCRFLYITTWKMWETEAIKFRDAQAIAAWEDIFGTPDACARMAIEARISVRMSNVAREQAKVWAKHHPEEIQIAEQVLSNEFQEQYGETVEDTAREAMAVMEDESGTIPPSTKAACASWIRLHPEEMNAARDERNVYNAQQFEEQFPEATAEVCFKVLNGWGNSEEMQWVELADHW
;
A
#
# COMPACT_ATOMS: atom_id res chain seq x y z
N GLU A 1 27.16 -2.02 16.77
CA GLU A 1 28.62 -1.93 16.98
C GLU A 1 29.02 -1.37 18.34
N GLN A 2 28.76 -0.10 18.67
CA GLN A 2 29.23 0.48 19.95
C GLN A 2 28.83 -0.34 21.18
N PHE A 3 27.59 -0.82 21.24
CA PHE A 3 27.15 -1.72 22.32
C PHE A 3 28.06 -2.94 22.51
N TRP A 4 28.45 -3.62 21.43
CA TRP A 4 29.29 -4.82 21.51
C TRP A 4 30.73 -4.51 21.91
N ILE A 5 31.17 -3.25 21.81
CA ILE A 5 32.48 -2.79 22.26
C ILE A 5 32.45 -2.49 23.76
N ASP A 6 31.32 -1.98 24.26
CA ASP A 6 31.14 -1.54 25.64
C ASP A 6 30.56 -2.64 26.56
N GLU A 7 30.17 -3.79 26.00
CA GLU A 7 29.55 -4.90 26.70
C GLU A 7 30.60 -5.66 27.55
N PRO A 8 30.47 -5.69 28.90
CA PRO A 8 31.53 -6.13 29.80
C PRO A 8 31.76 -7.65 29.81
N THR A 9 30.82 -8.46 29.33
CA THR A 9 30.93 -9.92 29.33
C THR A 9 31.51 -10.48 28.03
N GLU A 10 31.84 -9.61 27.08
CA GLU A 10 32.45 -9.91 25.77
C GLU A 10 31.76 -11.06 25.01
N VAL A 11 30.44 -11.25 25.17
CA VAL A 11 29.73 -12.46 24.68
C VAL A 11 29.88 -12.66 23.18
N ARG A 12 29.99 -11.58 22.41
CA ARG A 12 30.23 -11.62 20.97
C ARG A 12 31.61 -12.19 20.63
N ALA A 13 32.65 -11.81 21.38
CA ALA A 13 34.00 -12.31 21.17
C ALA A 13 34.07 -13.81 21.51
N VAL A 14 33.44 -14.22 22.62
CA VAL A 14 33.37 -15.63 23.02
C VAL A 14 32.59 -16.46 21.97
N PHE A 15 31.47 -15.96 21.46
CA PHE A 15 30.74 -16.59 20.36
C PHE A 15 31.59 -16.72 19.09
N GLN A 16 32.32 -15.67 18.70
CA GLN A 16 33.22 -15.73 17.54
C GLN A 16 34.34 -16.76 17.71
N LEU A 17 34.86 -16.94 18.92
CA LEU A 17 35.82 -18.01 19.22
C LEU A 17 35.18 -19.40 19.07
N ALA A 18 33.95 -19.59 19.55
CA ALA A 18 33.22 -20.84 19.35
C ALA A 18 32.94 -21.12 17.86
N CYS A 19 32.58 -20.10 17.08
CA CYS A 19 32.41 -20.22 15.62
C CYS A 19 33.72 -20.65 14.93
N LYS A 20 34.86 -20.07 15.33
CA LYS A 20 36.17 -20.48 14.80
C LYS A 20 36.53 -21.92 15.19
N ALA A 21 36.11 -22.38 16.37
CA ALA A 21 36.34 -23.75 16.80
C ALA A 21 35.59 -24.78 15.93
N LEU A 22 34.46 -24.41 15.32
CA LEU A 22 33.77 -25.29 14.35
C LEU A 22 34.65 -25.59 13.13
N ASP A 23 35.40 -24.61 12.64
CA ASP A 23 36.31 -24.79 11.50
C ASP A 23 37.55 -25.66 11.82
N THR A 24 37.77 -26.02 13.10
CA THR A 24 38.91 -26.86 13.50
C THR A 24 38.65 -28.37 13.39
N LEU A 25 37.39 -28.76 13.15
CA LEU A 25 36.98 -30.16 13.03
C LEU A 25 37.03 -30.64 11.59
N ASP A 26 37.45 -31.89 11.40
CA ASP A 26 37.49 -32.51 10.08
C ASP A 26 36.11 -33.05 9.66
N ILE A 27 35.94 -33.28 8.35
CA ILE A 27 34.70 -33.83 7.79
C ILE A 27 34.37 -35.19 8.41
N ASP A 28 35.39 -36.02 8.68
CA ASP A 28 35.23 -37.34 9.26
C ASP A 28 34.72 -37.28 10.71
N ASP A 29 35.14 -36.28 11.49
CA ASP A 29 34.65 -36.05 12.84
C ASP A 29 33.14 -35.76 12.81
N TYR A 30 32.72 -34.83 11.96
CA TYR A 30 31.30 -34.51 11.78
C TYR A 30 30.49 -35.69 11.23
N PHE A 31 31.05 -36.46 10.31
CA PHE A 31 30.40 -37.65 9.77
C PHE A 31 30.16 -38.70 10.86
N SER A 32 31.17 -38.98 11.69
CA SER A 32 31.05 -39.93 12.80
C SER A 32 30.01 -39.50 13.85
N PHE A 33 29.92 -38.20 14.12
CA PHE A 33 28.99 -37.63 15.09
C PHE A 33 27.52 -37.63 14.61
N ARG A 34 27.29 -37.48 13.30
CA ARG A 34 25.93 -37.45 12.73
C ARG A 34 25.42 -38.83 12.31
N ASN A 35 26.30 -39.76 11.95
CA ASN A 35 25.90 -41.02 11.30
C ASN A 35 25.47 -42.10 12.30
N HIS A 36 24.31 -41.89 12.93
CA HIS A 36 23.72 -42.86 13.86
C HIS A 36 22.37 -43.38 13.35
N ARG A 37 22.21 -44.71 13.35
CA ARG A 37 20.92 -45.38 13.10
C ARG A 37 19.95 -45.23 14.27
N THR A 38 20.48 -45.23 15.49
CA THR A 38 19.74 -44.93 16.73
C THR A 38 20.54 -43.85 17.46
N VAL A 39 19.96 -42.68 17.62
CA VAL A 39 20.67 -41.48 18.07
C VAL A 39 20.96 -41.56 19.57
N PRO A 40 22.22 -41.40 20.01
CA PRO A 40 22.53 -41.29 21.43
C PRO A 40 21.82 -40.09 22.07
N PRO A 41 21.33 -40.20 23.33
CA PRO A 41 20.54 -39.14 23.96
C PRO A 41 21.20 -37.76 23.97
N PHE A 42 22.51 -37.70 24.25
CA PHE A 42 23.25 -36.43 24.30
C PHE A 42 23.55 -35.88 22.91
N VAL A 43 23.72 -36.73 21.90
CA VAL A 43 23.82 -36.29 20.50
C VAL A 43 22.48 -35.66 20.08
N LYS A 44 21.35 -36.32 20.38
CA LYS A 44 20.01 -35.78 20.09
C LYS A 44 19.77 -34.45 20.82
N LYS A 45 20.16 -34.33 22.10
CA LYS A 45 20.08 -33.05 22.85
C LYS A 45 20.88 -31.92 22.20
N ILE A 46 22.08 -32.21 21.70
CA ILE A 46 22.89 -31.21 20.98
C ILE A 46 22.15 -30.75 19.73
N PHE A 47 21.64 -31.68 18.90
CA PHE A 47 20.91 -31.33 17.69
C PHE A 47 19.59 -30.61 17.96
N ASP A 48 18.86 -30.99 19.01
CA ASP A 48 17.63 -30.30 19.40
C ASP A 48 17.91 -28.87 19.84
N ALA A 49 19.00 -28.62 20.57
CA ALA A 49 19.42 -27.25 20.91
C ALA A 49 19.86 -26.44 19.68
N LEU A 50 20.55 -27.05 18.71
CA LEU A 50 20.84 -26.41 17.42
C LEU A 50 19.55 -26.08 16.66
N SER A 51 18.58 -26.98 16.65
CA SER A 51 17.25 -26.79 16.04
C SER A 51 16.51 -25.62 16.67
N CYS A 52 16.50 -25.51 18.00
CA CYS A 52 15.90 -24.38 18.70
C CYS A 52 16.54 -23.05 18.30
N LEU A 53 17.87 -22.97 18.26
CA LEU A 53 18.61 -21.74 17.99
C LEU A 53 18.60 -21.31 16.51
N LEU A 54 18.45 -22.26 15.58
CA LEU A 54 18.50 -22.02 14.14
C LEU A 54 17.16 -22.21 13.42
N GLU A 55 16.10 -22.48 14.18
CA GLU A 55 14.74 -22.72 13.66
C GLU A 55 14.66 -23.88 12.64
N ILE A 56 15.42 -24.94 12.90
CA ILE A 56 15.46 -26.13 12.04
C ILE A 56 14.45 -27.17 12.57
N PRO A 57 13.66 -27.84 11.72
CA PRO A 57 12.76 -28.92 12.15
C PRO A 57 13.44 -29.98 13.03
N PHE A 58 12.74 -30.50 14.03
CA PHE A 58 13.28 -31.49 14.99
C PHE A 58 13.40 -32.93 14.43
N ASP A 59 13.12 -33.13 13.15
CA ASP A 59 13.31 -34.41 12.49
C ASP A 59 14.80 -34.73 12.39
N TRP A 60 15.18 -35.92 12.85
CA TRP A 60 16.57 -36.36 12.85
C TRP A 60 17.19 -36.34 11.45
N ASN A 61 16.43 -36.75 10.44
CA ASN A 61 16.93 -36.75 9.06
C ASN A 61 17.27 -35.34 8.59
N VAL A 62 16.50 -34.34 9.01
CA VAL A 62 16.75 -32.93 8.65
C VAL A 62 17.90 -32.36 9.47
N GLN A 63 17.91 -32.62 10.78
CA GLN A 63 18.93 -32.11 11.70
C GLN A 63 20.34 -32.51 11.31
N GLN A 64 20.56 -33.76 10.87
CA GLN A 64 21.89 -34.24 10.47
C GLN A 64 22.57 -33.40 9.38
N TYR A 65 21.79 -32.69 8.56
CA TYR A 65 22.31 -31.88 7.45
C TYR A 65 22.92 -30.54 7.91
N ILE A 66 22.63 -30.09 9.14
CA ILE A 66 23.20 -28.84 9.65
C ILE A 66 24.71 -28.93 9.90
N ILE A 67 25.22 -30.13 10.15
CA ILE A 67 26.67 -30.39 10.29
C ILE A 67 27.22 -31.25 9.15
N ALA A 68 26.46 -31.38 8.06
CA ALA A 68 26.93 -32.07 6.87
C ALA A 68 27.77 -31.15 5.97
N ASP A 69 28.53 -31.78 5.08
CA ASP A 69 29.32 -31.12 4.06
C ASP A 69 28.44 -30.73 2.85
N ALA A 70 28.99 -29.86 2.00
CA ALA A 70 28.29 -29.38 0.82
C ALA A 70 27.88 -30.51 -0.15
N ILE A 71 28.64 -31.60 -0.25
CA ILE A 71 28.30 -32.70 -1.17
C ILE A 71 27.06 -33.45 -0.67
N ALA A 72 26.98 -33.75 0.62
CA ALA A 72 25.80 -34.41 1.19
C ALA A 72 24.56 -33.51 1.12
N ASN A 73 24.69 -32.21 1.40
CA ASN A 73 23.58 -31.25 1.33
C ASN A 73 23.10 -31.02 -0.11
N ALA A 74 24.00 -30.92 -1.08
CA ALA A 74 23.66 -30.77 -2.49
C ALA A 74 22.85 -31.97 -3.02
N ARG A 75 23.19 -33.20 -2.59
CA ARG A 75 22.43 -34.40 -2.93
C ARG A 75 21.01 -34.42 -2.36
N ASN A 76 20.78 -33.68 -1.28
CA ASN A 76 19.47 -33.53 -0.64
C ASN A 76 18.69 -32.30 -1.16
N GLY A 77 19.18 -31.62 -2.20
CA GLY A 77 18.48 -30.51 -2.84
C GLY A 77 18.72 -29.14 -2.20
N ASP A 78 19.78 -28.97 -1.41
CA ASP A 78 20.15 -27.66 -0.86
C ASP A 78 20.84 -26.79 -1.92
N ASP A 79 20.15 -25.74 -2.36
CA ASP A 79 20.61 -24.79 -3.38
C ASP A 79 21.91 -24.06 -2.99
N GLU A 80 22.13 -23.82 -1.69
CA GLU A 80 23.34 -23.13 -1.21
C GLU A 80 24.57 -24.03 -1.35
N ALA A 81 24.39 -25.34 -1.11
CA ALA A 81 25.41 -26.36 -1.26
C ALA A 81 25.82 -26.61 -2.73
N LEU A 82 24.93 -26.30 -3.69
CA LEU A 82 25.25 -26.34 -5.11
C LEU A 82 26.16 -25.18 -5.55
N ARG A 83 26.18 -24.08 -4.80
CA ARG A 83 26.90 -22.85 -5.15
C ARG A 83 28.19 -22.67 -4.35
N HIS A 84 28.25 -23.22 -3.13
CA HIS A 84 29.36 -23.02 -2.20
C HIS A 84 29.89 -24.35 -1.68
N SER A 85 31.23 -24.46 -1.62
CA SER A 85 31.90 -25.59 -0.99
C SER A 85 32.16 -25.28 0.49
N TYR A 86 31.73 -26.19 1.36
CA TYR A 86 31.96 -26.13 2.81
C TYR A 86 32.06 -27.54 3.40
N THR A 87 32.83 -27.66 4.48
CA THR A 87 33.05 -28.91 5.24
C THR A 87 31.92 -29.16 6.25
N CYS A 88 31.35 -28.10 6.80
CA CYS A 88 30.24 -28.14 7.74
C CYS A 88 29.30 -26.95 7.47
N LYS A 89 28.01 -27.24 7.24
CA LYS A 89 27.01 -26.19 6.96
C LYS A 89 26.88 -25.18 8.10
N LEU A 90 26.89 -25.63 9.35
CA LEU A 90 26.84 -24.76 10.53
C LEU A 90 27.97 -23.73 10.51
N ALA A 91 29.21 -24.18 10.30
CA ALA A 91 30.38 -23.30 10.22
C ALA A 91 30.28 -22.30 9.05
N HIS A 92 29.74 -22.75 7.90
CA HIS A 92 29.48 -21.88 6.76
C HIS A 92 28.46 -20.78 7.09
N MET A 93 27.33 -21.16 7.69
CA MET A 93 26.27 -20.22 8.10
C MET A 93 26.78 -19.17 9.10
N MET A 94 27.75 -19.52 9.95
CA MET A 94 28.32 -18.57 10.92
C MET A 94 29.05 -17.40 10.29
N LYS A 95 29.44 -17.48 9.00
CA LYS A 95 30.11 -16.37 8.30
C LYS A 95 29.18 -15.19 7.99
N THR A 96 27.89 -15.46 7.84
CA THR A 96 26.85 -14.47 7.53
C THR A 96 25.80 -14.34 8.63
N TYR A 97 26.02 -15.02 9.77
CA TYR A 97 25.07 -15.07 10.89
C TYR A 97 24.79 -13.69 11.49
N ARG A 98 23.50 -13.38 11.60
CA ARG A 98 22.99 -12.13 12.18
C ARG A 98 22.16 -12.46 13.41
N VAL A 99 22.73 -12.19 14.59
CA VAL A 99 22.09 -12.54 15.88
C VAL A 99 20.67 -11.99 16.04
N TYR A 100 20.39 -10.80 15.51
CA TYR A 100 19.07 -10.16 15.63
C TYR A 100 17.96 -10.89 14.87
N ASP A 101 18.31 -11.64 13.82
CA ASP A 101 17.34 -12.43 13.06
C ASP A 101 16.89 -13.67 13.86
N HIS A 102 17.63 -14.06 14.91
CA HIS A 102 17.40 -15.24 15.74
C HIS A 102 17.01 -14.90 17.19
N VAL A 103 16.64 -13.63 17.47
CA VAL A 103 16.22 -13.20 18.82
C VAL A 103 14.89 -13.85 19.24
N LYS A 104 13.99 -14.09 18.29
CA LYS A 104 12.65 -14.63 18.53
C LYS A 104 12.57 -16.08 18.07
N TYR A 105 13.23 -16.98 18.80
CA TYR A 105 13.11 -18.42 18.54
C TYR A 105 11.87 -19.00 19.25
N PRO A 106 11.02 -19.79 18.55
CA PRO A 106 9.72 -20.23 19.05
C PRO A 106 9.81 -21.27 20.19
N GLU A 107 10.87 -22.07 20.22
CA GLU A 107 11.00 -23.25 21.10
C GLU A 107 11.87 -22.96 22.32
N LYS A 108 11.56 -21.87 23.03
CA LYS A 108 12.40 -21.36 24.11
C LYS A 108 12.42 -22.26 25.34
N GLN A 109 11.27 -22.79 25.74
CA GLN A 109 11.13 -23.67 26.91
C GLN A 109 12.00 -24.93 26.75
N ARG A 110 11.95 -25.57 25.59
CA ARG A 110 12.75 -26.76 25.28
C ARG A 110 14.26 -26.49 25.32
N LEU A 111 14.70 -25.34 24.83
CA LEU A 111 16.11 -24.96 24.91
C LEU A 111 16.53 -24.72 26.36
N ASP A 112 15.71 -24.04 27.15
CA ASP A 112 15.99 -23.78 28.56
C ASP A 112 16.05 -25.09 29.37
N GLU A 113 15.21 -26.09 29.07
CA GLU A 113 15.28 -27.44 29.66
C GLU A 113 16.60 -28.16 29.33
N ILE A 114 17.07 -28.09 28.09
CA ILE A 114 18.35 -28.69 27.68
C ILE A 114 19.52 -27.99 28.39
N LEU A 115 19.47 -26.65 28.46
CA LEU A 115 20.53 -25.85 29.10
C LEU A 115 20.53 -25.99 30.64
N ALA A 116 19.40 -26.30 31.25
CA ALA A 116 19.28 -26.56 32.68
C ALA A 116 19.84 -27.94 33.09
N ASP A 117 20.02 -28.88 32.16
CA ASP A 117 20.64 -30.18 32.46
C ASP A 117 22.11 -29.98 32.89
N SER A 118 22.40 -30.31 34.16
CA SER A 118 23.73 -30.18 34.74
C SER A 118 24.80 -31.01 34.04
N ARG A 119 24.42 -31.99 33.20
CA ARG A 119 25.33 -32.81 32.39
C ARG A 119 25.60 -32.18 31.02
N PHE A 120 24.92 -31.11 30.64
CA PHE A 120 25.05 -30.44 29.34
C PHE A 120 26.10 -29.33 29.41
N HIS A 121 27.38 -29.71 29.50
CA HIS A 121 28.52 -28.80 29.43
C HIS A 121 29.74 -29.48 28.81
N ARG A 122 30.68 -28.69 28.29
CA ARG A 122 31.87 -29.14 27.56
C ARG A 122 32.62 -30.29 28.22
N ASP A 123 32.90 -30.15 29.51
CA ASP A 123 33.72 -31.09 30.28
C ASP A 123 32.95 -32.28 30.85
N SER A 124 31.66 -32.39 30.55
CA SER A 124 30.84 -33.51 30.98
C SER A 124 31.29 -34.78 30.26
N TYR A 125 31.45 -35.87 31.00
CA TYR A 125 31.73 -37.19 30.44
C TYR A 125 30.71 -37.57 29.35
N TYR A 126 29.44 -37.20 29.54
CA TYR A 126 28.36 -37.48 28.60
C TYR A 126 28.49 -36.73 27.28
N ILE A 127 29.12 -35.56 27.27
CA ILE A 127 29.38 -34.76 26.07
C ILE A 127 30.69 -35.21 25.42
N GLN A 128 31.76 -35.40 26.19
CA GLN A 128 33.05 -35.87 25.68
C GLN A 128 32.95 -37.27 25.02
N SER A 129 32.11 -38.14 25.56
CA SER A 129 31.86 -39.48 24.99
C SER A 129 31.14 -39.47 23.63
N THR A 130 30.57 -38.33 23.21
CA THR A 130 29.97 -38.20 21.87
C THR A 130 31.01 -37.95 20.77
N GLY A 131 32.28 -37.77 21.13
CA GLY A 131 33.39 -37.53 20.20
C GLY A 131 33.81 -36.06 20.11
N PRO A 132 34.83 -35.75 19.29
CA PRO A 132 35.42 -34.41 19.19
C PRO A 132 34.41 -33.28 18.89
N PRO A 133 33.37 -33.46 18.05
CA PRO A 133 32.40 -32.41 17.78
C PRO A 133 31.51 -32.03 18.97
N GLY A 134 31.22 -32.96 19.88
CA GLY A 134 30.26 -32.75 20.97
C GLY A 134 30.59 -31.54 21.86
N PRO A 135 31.80 -31.49 22.47
CA PRO A 135 32.22 -30.36 23.29
C PRO A 135 32.18 -29.01 22.56
N ILE A 136 32.61 -28.97 21.29
CA ILE A 136 32.66 -27.75 20.48
C ILE A 136 31.24 -27.25 20.15
N LEU A 137 30.33 -28.16 19.80
CA LEU A 137 28.94 -27.81 19.52
C LEU A 137 28.21 -27.31 20.78
N VAL A 138 28.48 -27.90 21.95
CA VAL A 138 27.92 -27.43 23.23
C VAL A 138 28.41 -26.03 23.58
N ASP A 139 29.70 -25.74 23.37
CA ASP A 139 30.22 -24.38 23.57
C ASP A 139 29.59 -23.38 22.60
N TRP A 140 29.42 -23.75 21.33
CA TRP A 140 28.71 -22.92 20.36
C TRP A 140 27.26 -22.65 20.80
N ILE A 141 26.52 -23.67 21.24
CA ILE A 141 25.13 -23.53 21.71
C ILE A 141 25.05 -22.54 22.87
N LYS A 142 25.90 -22.71 23.90
CA LYS A 142 25.87 -21.85 25.09
C LYS A 142 26.26 -20.42 24.79
N THR A 143 27.29 -20.22 23.97
CA THR A 143 27.77 -18.89 23.60
C THR A 143 26.79 -18.19 22.66
N ASN A 144 26.14 -18.92 21.74
CA ASN A 144 25.10 -18.36 20.89
C ASN A 144 23.85 -18.00 21.72
N TYR A 145 23.41 -18.84 22.65
CA TYR A 145 22.30 -18.50 23.56
C TYR A 145 22.59 -17.23 24.35
N ALA A 146 23.79 -17.09 24.93
CA ALA A 146 24.19 -15.87 25.62
C ALA A 146 24.21 -14.65 24.69
N TYR A 147 24.69 -14.82 23.46
CA TYR A 147 24.74 -13.75 22.45
C TYR A 147 23.34 -13.30 22.02
N VAL A 148 22.44 -14.25 21.76
CA VAL A 148 21.02 -14.02 21.45
C VAL A 148 20.30 -13.34 22.60
N LYS A 149 20.53 -13.78 23.84
CA LYS A 149 19.93 -13.17 25.05
C LYS A 149 20.38 -11.72 25.24
N ALA A 150 21.67 -11.43 25.06
CA ALA A 150 22.20 -10.07 25.12
C ALA A 150 21.67 -9.20 23.98
N ALA A 151 21.55 -9.76 22.76
CA ALA A 151 20.96 -9.07 21.62
C ALA A 151 19.47 -8.78 21.81
N GLY A 152 18.73 -9.69 22.44
CA GLY A 152 17.30 -9.55 22.73
C GLY A 152 16.99 -8.36 23.63
N ALA A 153 17.84 -8.09 24.62
CA ALA A 153 17.69 -6.91 25.49
C ALA A 153 17.74 -5.57 24.74
N LEU A 154 18.35 -5.55 23.55
CA LEU A 154 18.43 -4.37 22.68
C LEU A 154 17.51 -4.41 21.47
N TYR A 155 16.94 -5.57 21.17
CA TYR A 155 16.18 -5.78 19.94
C TYR A 155 15.03 -4.78 19.84
N ASP A 156 14.27 -4.60 20.93
CA ASP A 156 13.14 -3.66 20.95
C ASP A 156 13.60 -2.20 20.80
N THR A 157 14.73 -1.83 21.42
CA THR A 157 15.31 -0.48 21.30
C THR A 157 15.80 -0.21 19.88
N LEU A 158 16.49 -1.16 19.25
CA LEU A 158 16.96 -1.04 17.87
C LEU A 158 15.81 -1.02 16.88
N HIS A 159 14.81 -1.88 17.07
CA HIS A 159 13.62 -1.94 16.23
C HIS A 159 12.83 -0.62 16.31
N SER A 160 12.63 -0.09 17.53
CA SER A 160 12.00 1.22 17.74
C SER A 160 12.83 2.37 17.12
N ALA A 161 14.14 2.34 17.27
CA ALA A 161 15.04 3.34 16.66
C ALA A 161 15.01 3.28 15.14
N GLU A 162 14.92 2.09 14.54
CA GLU A 162 14.83 1.92 13.10
C GLU A 162 13.49 2.42 12.54
N GLN A 163 12.38 2.12 13.23
CA GLN A 163 11.08 2.70 12.90
C GLN A 163 11.12 4.23 12.97
N THR A 164 11.73 4.79 14.02
CA THR A 164 11.92 6.25 14.19
C THR A 164 12.81 6.85 13.11
N ARG A 165 13.85 6.12 12.69
CA ARG A 165 14.72 6.53 11.58
C ARG A 165 13.95 6.57 10.26
N LEU A 166 13.13 5.55 9.99
CA LEU A 166 12.29 5.49 8.79
C LEU A 166 11.25 6.62 8.78
N THR A 167 10.62 6.94 9.90
CA THR A 167 9.71 8.09 10.00
C THR A 167 10.45 9.40 9.80
N ALA A 168 11.64 9.57 10.38
CA ALA A 168 12.48 10.75 10.17
C ALA A 168 12.87 10.95 8.69
N PHE A 169 13.21 9.86 7.97
CA PHE A 169 13.47 9.93 6.53
C PHE A 169 12.22 10.34 5.73
N ARG A 170 11.05 9.82 6.08
CA ARG A 170 9.77 10.23 5.49
C ARG A 170 9.51 11.72 5.73
N PHE A 171 9.70 12.21 6.96
CA PHE A 171 9.56 13.62 7.29
C PHE A 171 10.53 14.50 6.50
N LYS A 172 11.81 14.10 6.38
CA LYS A 172 12.81 14.82 5.59
C LYS A 172 12.41 14.91 4.12
N ALA A 173 11.89 13.83 3.53
CA ALA A 173 11.40 13.84 2.15
C ALA A 173 10.19 14.76 1.95
N ILE A 174 9.24 14.74 2.89
CA ILE A 174 8.08 15.66 2.88
C ILE A 174 8.55 17.12 3.02
N GLN A 175 9.48 17.40 3.92
CA GLN A 175 10.02 18.74 4.12
C GLN A 175 10.76 19.25 2.89
N ALA A 176 11.54 18.40 2.21
CA ALA A 176 12.19 18.75 0.95
C ALA A 176 11.16 19.12 -0.13
N LYS A 177 10.12 18.30 -0.29
CA LYS A 177 9.01 18.59 -1.22
C LYS A 177 8.29 19.90 -0.87
N LYS A 178 8.03 20.16 0.41
CA LYS A 178 7.40 21.41 0.85
C LYS A 178 8.29 22.63 0.59
N ARG A 179 9.60 22.48 0.75
CA ARG A 179 10.56 23.54 0.41
C ARG A 179 10.57 23.83 -1.09
N GLU A 180 10.51 22.82 -1.94
CA GLU A 180 10.36 22.98 -3.39
C GLU A 180 9.05 23.67 -3.76
N GLU A 181 7.93 23.29 -3.13
CA GLU A 181 6.62 23.94 -3.31
C GLU A 181 6.68 25.43 -2.91
N CYS A 182 7.33 25.77 -1.79
CA CYS A 182 7.52 27.17 -1.37
C CYS A 182 8.35 27.97 -2.38
N VAL A 183 9.41 27.38 -2.94
CA VAL A 183 10.22 28.04 -3.99
C VAL A 183 9.39 28.23 -5.27
N GLU A 184 8.60 27.24 -5.69
CA GLU A 184 7.71 27.37 -6.86
C GLU A 184 6.66 28.47 -6.65
N LEU A 185 6.08 28.57 -5.44
CA LEU A 185 5.13 29.63 -5.09
C LEU A 185 5.81 31.00 -5.07
N GLY A 186 7.03 31.11 -4.53
CA GLY A 186 7.82 32.34 -4.57
C GLY A 186 8.04 32.84 -6.00
N ASN A 187 8.47 31.96 -6.91
CA ASN A 187 8.67 32.31 -8.31
C ASN A 187 7.38 32.75 -9.00
N LYS A 188 6.23 32.15 -8.66
CA LYS A 188 4.92 32.58 -9.20
C LYS A 188 4.54 33.96 -8.69
N ILE A 189 4.76 34.24 -7.40
CA ILE A 189 4.50 35.55 -6.81
C ILE A 189 5.34 36.62 -7.52
N GLU A 190 6.63 36.36 -7.75
CA GLU A 190 7.51 37.27 -8.49
C GLU A 190 7.01 37.50 -9.92
N ALA A 191 6.68 36.44 -10.65
CA ALA A 191 6.14 36.55 -12.01
C ALA A 191 4.82 37.35 -12.05
N THR A 192 3.92 37.16 -11.08
CA THR A 192 2.68 37.95 -10.98
C THR A 192 2.95 39.41 -10.65
N HIS A 193 3.95 39.71 -9.82
CA HIS A 193 4.35 41.08 -9.54
C HIS A 193 4.95 41.77 -10.78
N GLU A 194 5.72 41.04 -11.58
CA GLU A 194 6.29 41.56 -12.81
C GLU A 194 5.21 41.82 -13.88
N ALA A 195 4.27 40.89 -14.05
CA ALA A 195 3.10 41.09 -14.91
C ALA A 195 2.25 42.29 -14.46
N LEU A 196 2.04 42.45 -13.15
CA LEU A 196 1.33 43.60 -12.59
C LEU A 196 2.05 44.91 -12.91
N ARG A 197 3.39 44.96 -12.79
CA ARG A 197 4.17 46.14 -13.18
C ARG A 197 4.04 46.44 -14.67
N GLY A 198 4.09 45.42 -15.53
CA GLY A 198 3.88 45.58 -16.96
C GLY A 198 2.50 46.19 -17.27
N ALA A 199 1.44 45.66 -16.66
CA ALA A 199 0.08 46.17 -16.83
C ALA A 199 -0.08 47.62 -16.35
N ILE A 200 0.60 48.01 -15.27
CA ILE A 200 0.62 49.40 -14.80
C ILE A 200 1.27 50.32 -15.85
N LEU A 201 2.41 49.92 -16.42
CA LEU A 201 3.09 50.70 -17.47
C LEU A 201 2.22 50.82 -18.74
N GLU A 202 1.60 49.73 -19.18
CA GLU A 202 0.66 49.76 -20.32
C GLU A 202 -0.54 50.69 -20.04
N GLN A 203 -1.05 50.67 -18.80
CA GLN A 203 -2.12 51.58 -18.39
C GLN A 203 -1.68 53.06 -18.45
N GLU A 204 -0.46 53.37 -18.01
CA GLU A 204 0.12 54.71 -18.11
C GLU A 204 0.31 55.15 -19.57
N GLU A 205 0.78 54.27 -20.45
CA GLU A 205 0.89 54.54 -21.89
C GLU A 205 -0.46 54.80 -22.54
N LEU A 206 -1.48 53.99 -22.22
CA LEU A 206 -2.84 54.18 -22.71
C LEU A 206 -3.45 55.51 -22.22
N GLN A 207 -3.18 55.89 -20.96
CA GLN A 207 -3.58 57.20 -20.44
C GLN A 207 -2.90 58.34 -21.20
N HIS A 208 -1.61 58.23 -21.51
CA HIS A 208 -0.90 59.21 -22.33
C HIS A 208 -1.42 59.28 -23.76
N LEU A 209 -1.75 58.14 -24.39
CA LEU A 209 -2.33 58.09 -25.74
C LEU A 209 -3.73 58.71 -25.77
N LEU A 210 -4.55 58.46 -24.75
CA LEU A 210 -5.85 59.13 -24.59
C LEU A 210 -5.70 60.64 -24.48
N LEU A 211 -4.70 61.12 -23.73
CA LEU A 211 -4.40 62.54 -23.60
C LEU A 211 -4.03 63.15 -24.97
N LYS A 212 -3.15 62.50 -25.73
CA LYS A 212 -2.80 62.91 -27.10
C LYS A 212 -3.99 62.87 -28.07
N ALA A 213 -4.86 61.87 -27.95
CA ALA A 213 -6.07 61.76 -28.75
C ALA A 213 -7.04 62.91 -28.45
N ASN A 214 -7.16 63.30 -27.19
CA ASN A 214 -7.92 64.48 -26.77
C ASN A 214 -7.30 65.78 -27.33
N ASP A 215 -5.98 65.95 -27.24
CA ASP A 215 -5.27 67.10 -27.84
C ASP A 215 -5.48 67.17 -29.36
N LEU A 216 -5.46 66.02 -30.05
CA LEU A 216 -5.72 65.94 -31.49
C LEU A 216 -7.19 66.24 -31.83
N LEU A 217 -8.13 65.80 -31.01
CA LEU A 217 -9.54 66.15 -31.17
C LEU A 217 -9.77 67.64 -30.94
N GLU A 218 -9.10 68.24 -29.97
CA GLU A 218 -9.09 69.69 -29.74
C GLU A 218 -8.45 70.45 -30.93
N PHE A 219 -7.38 69.91 -31.49
CA PHE A 219 -6.75 70.45 -32.69
C PHE A 219 -7.63 70.34 -33.95
N ILE A 220 -8.28 69.19 -34.18
CA ILE A 220 -9.16 68.96 -35.33
C ILE A 220 -10.43 69.82 -35.20
N SER A 221 -10.99 69.94 -34.00
CA SER A 221 -12.09 70.86 -33.74
C SER A 221 -11.68 72.33 -33.92
N GLY A 222 -10.42 72.68 -33.61
CA GLY A 222 -9.84 74.00 -33.94
C GLY A 222 -9.55 74.22 -35.43
N ARG A 223 -9.26 73.15 -36.20
CA ARG A 223 -8.91 73.20 -37.63
C ARG A 223 -10.07 73.09 -38.62
N TYR A 224 -11.32 73.12 -38.16
CA TYR A 224 -12.46 73.47 -39.01
C TYR A 224 -12.49 74.95 -39.45
N THR A 225 -11.39 75.67 -39.23
CA THR A 225 -11.04 76.90 -39.94
C THR A 225 -9.66 76.74 -40.60
N PHE A 226 -9.58 77.07 -41.89
CA PHE A 226 -8.40 77.10 -42.76
C PHE A 226 -7.90 75.80 -43.42
N GLY A 227 -8.43 75.51 -44.62
CA GLY A 227 -7.79 75.93 -45.89
C GLY A 227 -6.42 75.37 -46.27
N GLN A 228 -6.44 74.26 -47.04
CA GLN A 228 -5.75 74.01 -48.31
C GLN A 228 -4.22 74.29 -48.55
N THR A 229 -3.61 73.33 -49.27
CA THR A 229 -2.42 73.36 -50.19
C THR A 229 -1.00 73.39 -49.60
N VAL A 230 0.10 72.87 -50.20
CA VAL A 230 0.43 72.00 -51.36
C VAL A 230 1.93 71.58 -51.21
N ALA A 231 2.25 70.36 -51.65
CA ALA A 231 3.49 69.74 -52.20
C ALA A 231 4.93 70.08 -51.73
N LYS A 232 5.74 69.01 -51.61
CA LYS A 232 7.09 68.91 -52.24
C LYS A 232 7.64 67.48 -52.34
N GLN A 233 7.85 67.05 -53.59
CA GLN A 233 8.99 66.34 -54.22
C GLN A 233 9.55 65.00 -53.66
N ASP A 234 9.43 63.98 -54.52
CA ASP A 234 10.49 63.08 -55.04
C ASP A 234 11.30 62.17 -54.08
N TYR A 235 10.64 61.63 -53.06
CA TYR A 235 11.09 60.41 -52.35
C TYR A 235 10.26 59.16 -52.71
N TYR A 236 9.11 59.37 -53.37
CA TYR A 236 8.05 58.36 -53.51
C TYR A 236 8.38 57.26 -54.53
N LYS A 237 9.05 57.57 -55.64
CA LYS A 237 9.32 56.57 -56.71
C LYS A 237 10.24 55.42 -56.29
N LEU A 238 11.17 55.68 -55.36
CA LEU A 238 12.11 54.67 -54.83
C LEU A 238 11.47 53.85 -53.70
N LEU A 239 10.49 54.44 -53.00
CA LEU A 239 9.65 53.77 -52.01
C LEU A 239 8.58 52.90 -52.68
N GLU A 240 8.00 53.36 -53.79
CA GLU A 240 6.93 52.70 -54.54
C GLU A 240 7.39 51.35 -55.12
N GLN A 241 8.62 51.25 -55.62
CA GLN A 241 9.21 49.98 -56.06
C GLN A 241 9.51 48.98 -54.93
N LYS A 242 9.84 49.47 -53.71
CA LYS A 242 9.99 48.60 -52.52
C LYS A 242 8.65 48.21 -51.91
N MET A 243 7.67 49.12 -51.96
CA MET A 243 6.30 48.92 -51.47
C MET A 243 5.50 47.99 -52.39
N GLU A 244 5.75 47.97 -53.70
CA GLU A 244 5.11 47.02 -54.62
C GLU A 244 5.61 45.57 -54.39
N ALA A 245 6.88 45.38 -54.08
CA ALA A 245 7.42 44.05 -53.73
C ALA A 245 6.98 43.54 -52.35
N GLN A 246 6.62 44.45 -51.42
CA GLN A 246 6.03 44.12 -50.11
C GLN A 246 4.49 44.12 -50.13
N ARG A 247 3.86 44.61 -51.20
CA ARG A 247 2.40 44.77 -51.28
C ARG A 247 1.68 43.44 -51.25
N ASP A 248 2.24 42.39 -51.86
CA ASP A 248 1.60 41.07 -51.87
C ASP A 248 1.64 40.41 -50.50
N PHE A 249 2.76 40.55 -49.77
CA PHE A 249 2.86 40.08 -48.37
C PHE A 249 1.98 40.89 -47.42
N PHE A 250 2.01 42.21 -47.54
CA PHE A 250 1.19 43.10 -46.71
C PHE A 250 -0.30 42.96 -47.02
N THR A 251 -0.70 42.70 -48.26
CA THR A 251 -2.12 42.48 -48.61
C THR A 251 -2.62 41.15 -48.06
N ILE A 252 -1.81 40.09 -48.09
CA ILE A 252 -2.17 38.79 -47.49
C ILE A 252 -2.25 38.92 -45.96
N GLU A 253 -1.29 39.60 -45.34
CA GLU A 253 -1.25 39.82 -43.88
C GLU A 253 -2.40 40.71 -43.41
N VAL A 254 -2.72 41.79 -44.15
CA VAL A 254 -3.87 42.66 -43.87
C VAL A 254 -5.20 41.94 -44.11
N CYS A 255 -5.29 41.06 -45.12
CA CYS A 255 -6.49 40.24 -45.33
C CYS A 255 -6.66 39.20 -44.20
N LEU A 256 -5.59 38.54 -43.77
CA LEU A 256 -5.61 37.62 -42.62
C LEU A 256 -5.96 38.35 -41.33
N GLN A 257 -5.35 39.51 -41.08
CA GLN A 257 -5.68 40.35 -39.92
C GLN A 257 -7.12 40.87 -40.01
N GLY A 258 -7.63 41.20 -41.20
CA GLY A 258 -9.02 41.58 -41.41
C GLY A 258 -10.01 40.44 -41.11
N ILE A 259 -9.65 39.20 -41.47
CA ILE A 259 -10.43 37.99 -41.13
C ILE A 259 -10.39 37.73 -39.62
N ILE A 260 -9.21 37.81 -39.00
CA ILE A 260 -9.03 37.65 -37.54
C ILE A 260 -9.84 38.71 -36.80
N ASN A 261 -9.69 39.99 -37.14
CA ASN A 261 -10.45 41.08 -36.53
C ASN A 261 -11.96 40.91 -36.74
N GLY A 262 -12.40 40.39 -37.89
CA GLY A 262 -13.80 40.09 -38.16
C GLY A 262 -14.35 38.93 -37.32
N VAL A 263 -13.52 37.92 -37.01
CA VAL A 263 -13.86 36.82 -36.10
C VAL A 263 -13.88 37.31 -34.65
N GLU A 264 -12.91 38.12 -34.24
CA GLU A 264 -12.83 38.73 -32.92
C GLU A 264 -14.02 39.66 -32.66
N GLU A 265 -14.39 40.53 -33.61
CA GLU A 265 -15.59 41.37 -33.50
C GLU A 265 -16.88 40.54 -33.41
N ARG A 266 -16.99 39.43 -34.15
CA ARG A 266 -18.16 38.54 -34.04
C ARG A 266 -18.20 37.86 -32.68
N ALA A 267 -17.08 37.35 -32.19
CA ALA A 267 -16.98 36.74 -30.87
C ALA A 267 -17.29 37.75 -29.76
N GLU A 268 -16.83 38.98 -29.88
CA GLU A 268 -17.12 40.05 -28.92
C GLU A 268 -18.60 40.48 -28.97
N LYS A 269 -19.20 40.54 -30.17
CA LYS A 269 -20.64 40.77 -30.33
C LYS A 269 -21.47 39.64 -29.72
N GLU A 270 -21.12 38.38 -29.97
CA GLU A 270 -21.79 37.21 -29.35
C GLU A 270 -21.64 37.20 -27.82
N LYS A 271 -20.44 37.53 -27.31
CA LYS A 271 -20.20 37.69 -25.87
C LYS A 271 -21.10 38.78 -25.29
N LYS A 272 -21.20 39.94 -25.93
CA LYS A 272 -22.09 41.04 -25.51
C LYS A 272 -23.58 40.64 -25.57
N VAL A 273 -24.00 39.83 -26.55
CA VAL A 273 -25.37 39.29 -26.63
C VAL A 273 -25.66 38.34 -25.47
N LYS A 274 -24.78 37.37 -25.22
CA LYS A 274 -24.94 36.41 -24.09
C LYS A 274 -24.92 37.09 -22.73
N ILE A 275 -24.06 38.10 -22.53
CA ILE A 275 -24.06 38.92 -21.30
C ILE A 275 -25.42 39.61 -21.12
N ARG A 276 -26.01 40.17 -22.18
CA ARG A 276 -27.33 40.81 -22.13
C ARG A 276 -28.45 39.81 -21.86
N GLU A 277 -28.39 38.60 -22.43
CA GLU A 277 -29.37 37.54 -22.18
C GLU A 277 -29.34 37.05 -20.73
N VAL A 278 -28.15 36.83 -20.15
CA VAL A 278 -27.98 36.40 -18.76
C VAL A 278 -28.40 37.49 -17.77
N LEU A 279 -28.05 38.76 -18.06
CA LEU A 279 -28.50 39.90 -17.25
C LEU A 279 -30.02 40.12 -17.36
N ALA A 280 -30.63 39.90 -18.52
CA ALA A 280 -32.08 39.95 -18.71
C ALA A 280 -32.81 38.81 -17.96
N ALA A 281 -32.15 37.67 -17.75
CA ALA A 281 -32.63 36.57 -16.92
C ALA A 281 -32.42 36.78 -15.41
N GLY A 282 -31.84 37.92 -14.99
CA GLY A 282 -31.61 38.26 -13.57
C GLY A 282 -30.46 37.49 -12.91
N LEU A 283 -29.63 36.80 -13.69
CA LEU A 283 -28.49 36.04 -13.22
C LEU A 283 -27.20 36.85 -13.35
N LYS A 284 -26.25 36.65 -12.43
CA LYS A 284 -24.94 37.31 -12.49
C LYS A 284 -24.10 36.65 -13.58
N TRP A 285 -23.60 37.43 -14.54
CA TRP A 285 -22.67 36.91 -15.55
C TRP A 285 -21.33 36.57 -14.88
N GLU A 286 -21.02 35.29 -14.84
CA GLU A 286 -19.67 34.80 -14.56
C GLU A 286 -19.04 34.48 -15.91
N GLU A 287 -17.88 35.06 -16.18
CA GLU A 287 -17.14 34.77 -17.41
C GLU A 287 -16.84 33.27 -17.44
N PRO A 288 -17.26 32.52 -18.48
CA PRO A 288 -16.98 31.11 -18.55
C PRO A 288 -15.46 30.97 -18.54
N VAL A 289 -14.92 30.48 -17.41
CA VAL A 289 -13.54 30.06 -17.34
C VAL A 289 -13.43 28.96 -18.37
N VAL A 290 -12.82 29.27 -19.52
CA VAL A 290 -12.42 28.26 -20.49
C VAL A 290 -11.34 27.46 -19.77
N GLN A 291 -11.77 26.46 -19.00
CA GLN A 291 -10.87 25.50 -18.40
C GLN A 291 -10.21 24.82 -19.59
N LYS A 292 -8.94 25.17 -19.82
CA LYS A 292 -8.12 24.40 -20.76
C LYS A 292 -8.16 22.97 -20.24
N PRO A 293 -8.76 22.01 -20.98
CA PRO A 293 -8.93 20.66 -20.48
C PRO A 293 -7.55 20.11 -20.13
N GLN A 294 -7.43 19.52 -18.94
CA GLN A 294 -6.14 19.00 -18.51
C GLN A 294 -5.83 17.75 -19.32
N ILE A 295 -4.55 17.50 -19.60
CA ILE A 295 -4.11 16.29 -20.33
C ILE A 295 -4.65 15.01 -19.65
N ILE A 296 -4.81 15.05 -18.33
CA ILE A 296 -5.40 13.95 -17.53
C ILE A 296 -6.86 13.72 -17.90
N ASP A 297 -7.63 14.77 -18.16
CA ASP A 297 -9.04 14.68 -18.55
C ASP A 297 -9.15 14.03 -19.93
N TRP A 298 -8.30 14.43 -20.89
CA TRP A 298 -8.23 13.79 -22.20
C TRP A 298 -7.87 12.30 -22.11
N ILE A 299 -6.90 11.95 -21.26
CA ILE A 299 -6.53 10.55 -21.03
C ILE A 299 -7.75 9.79 -20.50
N ARG A 300 -8.46 10.35 -19.51
CA ARG A 300 -9.64 9.70 -18.92
C ARG A 300 -10.78 9.54 -19.93
N GLU A 301 -11.11 10.59 -20.68
CA GLU A 301 -12.16 10.56 -21.71
C GLU A 301 -11.90 9.47 -22.75
N GLU A 302 -10.66 9.37 -23.24
CA GLU A 302 -10.29 8.37 -24.23
C GLU A 302 -10.31 6.96 -23.66
N VAL A 303 -9.80 6.77 -22.43
CA VAL A 303 -9.87 5.49 -21.71
C VAL A 303 -11.32 5.03 -21.52
N VAL A 304 -12.19 5.91 -21.01
CA VAL A 304 -13.60 5.60 -20.77
C VAL A 304 -14.33 5.28 -22.08
N SER A 305 -14.04 6.02 -23.15
CA SER A 305 -14.60 5.77 -24.48
C SER A 305 -14.24 4.36 -24.97
N GLN A 306 -12.96 3.98 -24.91
CA GLN A 306 -12.53 2.64 -25.32
C GLN A 306 -13.11 1.53 -24.44
N GLN A 307 -13.20 1.73 -23.12
CA GLN A 307 -13.85 0.77 -22.22
C GLN A 307 -15.33 0.58 -22.57
N THR A 308 -16.05 1.66 -22.88
CA THR A 308 -17.46 1.61 -23.26
C THR A 308 -17.66 0.84 -24.57
N ILE A 309 -16.78 1.01 -25.55
CA ILE A 309 -16.80 0.26 -26.81
C ILE A 309 -16.63 -1.24 -26.57
N ILE A 310 -15.71 -1.63 -25.68
CA ILE A 310 -15.47 -3.05 -25.34
C ILE A 310 -16.71 -3.68 -24.74
N HIS A 311 -17.38 -2.96 -23.83
CA HIS A 311 -18.64 -3.41 -23.25
C HIS A 311 -19.78 -3.48 -24.26
N ALA A 312 -19.89 -2.49 -25.16
CA ALA A 312 -20.87 -2.50 -26.25
C ALA A 312 -20.67 -3.72 -27.18
N ASN A 313 -19.43 -4.19 -27.32
CA ASN A 313 -19.08 -5.38 -28.09
C ASN A 313 -19.27 -6.70 -27.31
N GLY A 314 -19.77 -6.66 -26.07
CA GLY A 314 -20.02 -7.84 -25.24
C GLY A 314 -18.79 -8.45 -24.56
N ASN A 315 -17.65 -7.74 -24.59
CA ASN A 315 -16.43 -8.19 -23.93
C ASN A 315 -16.29 -7.56 -22.53
N THR A 316 -15.55 -8.24 -21.64
CA THR A 316 -15.27 -7.78 -20.28
C THR A 316 -13.81 -7.35 -20.15
N LEU A 317 -13.53 -6.43 -19.22
CA LEU A 317 -12.21 -5.80 -19.11
C LEU A 317 -11.15 -6.67 -18.41
N GLY A 318 -11.51 -7.87 -17.90
CA GLY A 318 -10.59 -8.71 -17.11
C GLY A 318 -10.46 -8.30 -15.64
N TYR A 319 -11.37 -7.48 -15.12
CA TYR A 319 -11.38 -7.02 -13.72
C TYR A 319 -12.55 -7.56 -12.90
N SER A 320 -13.39 -8.44 -13.45
CA SER A 320 -14.50 -9.07 -12.72
C SER A 320 -14.02 -9.91 -11.53
N PHE A 321 -14.90 -10.16 -10.56
CA PHE A 321 -14.57 -10.98 -9.38
C PHE A 321 -14.23 -12.44 -9.74
N GLU A 322 -14.79 -12.93 -10.85
CA GLU A 322 -14.45 -14.21 -11.44
C GLU A 322 -13.97 -14.01 -12.88
N PRO A 323 -12.97 -14.78 -13.35
CA PRO A 323 -12.51 -14.70 -14.73
C PRO A 323 -13.65 -15.10 -15.68
N ALA A 324 -13.98 -14.21 -16.62
CA ALA A 324 -14.99 -14.47 -17.63
C ALA A 324 -14.32 -14.91 -18.94
N ALA A 325 -14.96 -15.81 -19.69
CA ALA A 325 -14.46 -16.23 -21.00
C ALA A 325 -14.40 -15.06 -22.02
N THR A 326 -15.15 -13.99 -21.76
CA THR A 326 -15.20 -12.74 -22.53
C THR A 326 -14.12 -11.73 -22.13
N ASP A 327 -13.23 -12.07 -21.20
CA ASP A 327 -12.19 -11.17 -20.73
C ASP A 327 -11.17 -10.88 -21.83
N ILE A 328 -10.94 -9.59 -22.06
CA ILE A 328 -9.89 -9.16 -22.97
C ILE A 328 -8.52 -9.64 -22.49
N THR A 329 -7.71 -10.14 -23.42
CA THR A 329 -6.34 -10.54 -23.10
C THR A 329 -5.48 -9.32 -22.80
N ARG A 330 -4.46 -9.49 -21.96
CA ARG A 330 -3.47 -8.43 -21.67
C ARG A 330 -2.80 -7.87 -22.93
N ALA A 331 -2.60 -8.72 -23.94
CA ALA A 331 -2.05 -8.31 -25.24
C ALA A 331 -3.00 -7.35 -25.97
N TYR A 332 -4.30 -7.62 -25.93
CA TYR A 332 -5.31 -6.73 -26.51
C TYR A 332 -5.41 -5.41 -25.73
N THR A 333 -5.37 -5.44 -24.40
CA THR A 333 -5.30 -4.22 -23.57
C THR A 333 -4.09 -3.35 -23.94
N MET A 334 -2.95 -3.97 -24.21
CA MET A 334 -1.74 -3.26 -24.64
C MET A 334 -1.91 -2.57 -26.00
N GLN A 335 -2.61 -3.21 -26.94
CA GLN A 335 -2.94 -2.62 -28.24
C GLN A 335 -3.87 -1.41 -28.09
N LEU A 336 -4.91 -1.52 -27.26
CA LEU A 336 -5.84 -0.43 -26.98
C LEU A 336 -5.15 0.77 -26.32
N ILE A 337 -4.28 0.51 -25.34
CA ILE A 337 -3.52 1.58 -24.69
C ILE A 337 -2.57 2.26 -25.68
N SER A 338 -1.96 1.49 -26.58
CA SER A 338 -1.12 2.06 -27.65
C SER A 338 -1.95 2.97 -28.58
N LEU A 339 -3.15 2.54 -28.98
CA LEU A 339 -4.08 3.34 -29.77
C LEU A 339 -4.48 4.64 -29.06
N ILE A 340 -4.84 4.57 -27.78
CA ILE A 340 -5.19 5.74 -26.96
C ILE A 340 -4.02 6.73 -26.95
N ILE A 341 -2.79 6.23 -26.80
CA ILE A 341 -1.60 7.08 -26.80
C ILE A 341 -1.37 7.74 -28.15
N ASP A 342 -1.55 7.02 -29.26
CA ASP A 342 -1.41 7.60 -30.60
C ASP A 342 -2.43 8.73 -30.82
N ILE A 343 -3.67 8.56 -30.36
CA ILE A 343 -4.70 9.60 -30.38
C ILE A 343 -4.29 10.81 -29.51
N LEU A 344 -3.79 10.57 -28.30
CA LEU A 344 -3.34 11.63 -27.39
C LEU A 344 -2.11 12.38 -27.92
N VAL A 345 -1.17 11.66 -28.55
CA VAL A 345 0.00 12.25 -29.22
C VAL A 345 -0.46 13.17 -30.35
N GLY A 346 -1.44 12.73 -31.15
CA GLY A 346 -2.07 13.56 -32.20
C GLY A 346 -2.66 14.84 -31.61
N LYS A 347 -3.56 14.72 -30.62
CA LYS A 347 -4.18 15.86 -29.93
C LYS A 347 -3.14 16.83 -29.33
N LEU A 348 -2.07 16.30 -28.73
CA LEU A 348 -1.01 17.11 -28.15
C LEU A 348 -0.17 17.83 -29.22
N ASN A 349 0.11 17.17 -30.34
CA ASN A 349 0.84 17.79 -31.44
C ASN A 349 0.00 18.90 -32.07
N ASP A 350 -1.28 18.65 -32.38
CA ASP A 350 -2.18 19.65 -32.96
C ASP A 350 -2.31 20.92 -32.13
N ILE A 351 -2.20 20.81 -30.79
CA ILE A 351 -2.39 21.94 -29.87
C ILE A 351 -1.07 22.62 -29.49
N TYR A 352 0.03 21.87 -29.39
CA TYR A 352 1.28 22.38 -28.83
C TYR A 352 2.46 22.42 -29.82
N ASN A 353 2.38 21.85 -31.03
CA ASN A 353 3.50 21.82 -32.00
C ASN A 353 3.05 21.75 -33.48
N ASP A 354 3.55 22.64 -34.34
CA ASP A 354 3.35 22.62 -35.81
C ASP A 354 4.01 21.42 -36.55
N MET A 355 4.59 20.44 -35.83
CA MET A 355 5.21 19.24 -36.41
C MET A 355 4.55 17.96 -35.91
N ALA A 356 3.94 17.21 -36.84
CA ALA A 356 3.13 16.01 -36.62
C ALA A 356 3.86 14.79 -35.97
N GLY A 357 5.12 14.93 -35.54
CA GLY A 357 5.97 13.81 -35.08
C GLY A 357 6.60 13.96 -33.69
N ALA A 358 6.28 15.02 -32.92
CA ALA A 358 6.88 15.19 -31.61
C ALA A 358 6.39 14.10 -30.62
N LYS A 359 7.33 13.52 -29.85
CA LYS A 359 7.07 12.51 -28.80
C LYS A 359 7.37 13.03 -27.39
N THR A 360 7.68 14.32 -27.30
CA THR A 360 8.05 15.02 -26.07
C THR A 360 7.49 16.43 -26.13
N TRP A 361 6.83 16.85 -25.06
CA TRP A 361 6.24 18.17 -24.92
C TRP A 361 6.76 18.83 -23.66
N VAL A 362 7.04 20.12 -23.73
CA VAL A 362 7.47 20.89 -22.57
C VAL A 362 6.28 21.69 -22.10
N SER A 363 5.80 21.41 -20.89
CA SER A 363 4.73 22.20 -20.28
C SER A 363 5.19 23.65 -20.05
N MET A 364 4.23 24.57 -19.93
CA MET A 364 4.48 25.98 -19.56
C MET A 364 5.29 26.15 -18.26
N LYS A 365 5.37 25.12 -17.41
CA LYS A 365 6.15 25.09 -16.17
C LYS A 365 7.54 24.45 -16.33
N GLY A 366 7.99 24.20 -17.56
CA GLY A 366 9.27 23.56 -17.86
C GLY A 366 9.31 22.04 -17.64
N LYS A 367 8.21 21.39 -17.20
CA LYS A 367 8.17 19.94 -17.06
C LYS A 367 8.08 19.26 -18.43
N ILE A 368 8.93 18.27 -18.66
CA ILE A 368 8.96 17.48 -19.89
C ILE A 368 7.98 16.32 -19.76
N LEU A 369 6.94 16.34 -20.58
CA LEU A 369 6.01 15.26 -20.81
C LEU A 369 6.57 14.38 -21.92
N THR A 370 6.78 13.10 -21.63
CA THR A 370 7.27 12.13 -22.63
C THR A 370 6.15 11.17 -23.01
N CYS A 371 6.23 10.57 -24.20
CA CYS A 371 5.31 9.51 -24.60
C CYS A 371 5.27 8.34 -23.58
N ARG A 372 6.41 8.02 -22.93
CA ARG A 372 6.45 7.05 -21.82
C ARG A 372 5.59 7.46 -20.63
N PHE A 373 5.57 8.75 -20.28
CA PHE A 373 4.71 9.26 -19.21
C PHE A 373 3.23 9.11 -19.56
N LEU A 374 2.84 9.41 -20.80
CA LEU A 374 1.47 9.17 -21.28
C LEU A 374 1.12 7.69 -21.16
N TYR A 375 2.01 6.80 -21.61
CA TYR A 375 1.79 5.35 -21.53
C TYR A 375 1.50 4.87 -20.10
N ILE A 376 2.34 5.24 -19.15
CA ILE A 376 2.18 4.83 -17.73
C ILE A 376 0.90 5.43 -17.14
N THR A 377 0.58 6.69 -17.48
CA THR A 377 -0.59 7.38 -16.94
C THR A 377 -1.88 6.80 -17.51
N THR A 378 -1.92 6.52 -18.81
CA THR A 378 -3.04 5.84 -19.47
C THR A 378 -3.27 4.46 -18.89
N TRP A 379 -2.21 3.69 -18.64
CA TRP A 379 -2.34 2.37 -18.02
C TRP A 379 -2.94 2.45 -16.60
N LYS A 380 -2.45 3.37 -15.77
CA LYS A 380 -3.02 3.58 -14.42
C LYS A 380 -4.47 4.05 -14.47
N MET A 381 -4.81 4.93 -15.41
CA MET A 381 -6.18 5.40 -15.58
C MET A 381 -7.10 4.27 -16.04
N TRP A 382 -6.61 3.42 -16.95
CA TRP A 382 -7.32 2.22 -17.41
C TRP A 382 -7.72 1.31 -16.24
N GLU A 383 -6.76 0.92 -15.40
CA GLU A 383 -7.00 0.09 -14.22
C GLU A 383 -8.00 0.77 -13.26
N THR A 384 -7.82 2.06 -13.00
CA THR A 384 -8.66 2.81 -12.05
C THR A 384 -10.11 2.88 -12.52
N GLU A 385 -10.34 3.24 -13.79
CA GLU A 385 -11.69 3.36 -14.34
C GLU A 385 -12.33 1.96 -14.55
N ALA A 386 -11.55 0.93 -14.88
CA ALA A 386 -12.07 -0.44 -14.96
C ALA A 386 -12.55 -0.96 -13.60
N ILE A 387 -11.81 -0.67 -12.52
CA ILE A 387 -12.21 -1.02 -11.15
C ILE A 387 -13.47 -0.25 -10.74
N LYS A 388 -13.53 1.06 -11.01
CA LYS A 388 -14.74 1.86 -10.73
C LYS A 388 -15.97 1.33 -11.46
N PHE A 389 -15.79 0.94 -12.72
CA PHE A 389 -16.88 0.38 -13.52
C PHE A 389 -17.36 -0.96 -12.95
N ARG A 390 -16.43 -1.86 -12.60
CA ARG A 390 -16.75 -3.11 -11.89
C ARG A 390 -17.50 -2.84 -10.59
N ASP A 391 -17.03 -1.90 -9.79
CA ASP A 391 -17.63 -1.57 -8.49
C ASP A 391 -19.05 -1.01 -8.69
N ALA A 392 -19.28 -0.17 -9.71
CA ALA A 392 -20.61 0.31 -10.07
C ALA A 392 -21.56 -0.82 -10.51
N GLN A 393 -21.06 -1.78 -11.31
CA GLN A 393 -21.85 -2.96 -11.68
C GLN A 393 -22.16 -3.86 -10.48
N ALA A 394 -21.21 -4.01 -9.55
CA ALA A 394 -21.39 -4.77 -8.32
C ALA A 394 -22.48 -4.15 -7.44
N ILE A 395 -22.45 -2.81 -7.29
CA ILE A 395 -23.47 -2.05 -6.56
C ILE A 395 -24.84 -2.22 -7.22
N ALA A 396 -24.93 -2.00 -8.53
CA ALA A 396 -26.19 -2.14 -9.26
C ALA A 396 -26.77 -3.56 -9.18
N ALA A 397 -25.93 -4.59 -9.29
CA ALA A 397 -26.36 -5.98 -9.12
C ALA A 397 -26.83 -6.28 -7.70
N TRP A 398 -26.16 -5.72 -6.68
CA TRP A 398 -26.56 -5.86 -5.29
C TRP A 398 -27.92 -5.20 -5.02
N GLU A 399 -28.10 -3.99 -5.53
CA GLU A 399 -29.35 -3.22 -5.40
C GLU A 399 -30.50 -3.83 -6.20
N ASP A 400 -30.23 -4.45 -7.35
CA ASP A 400 -31.25 -5.16 -8.13
C ASP A 400 -31.80 -6.38 -7.39
N ILE A 401 -30.93 -7.10 -6.67
CA ILE A 401 -31.33 -8.30 -5.91
C ILE A 401 -32.13 -7.94 -4.65
N PHE A 402 -31.69 -6.94 -3.88
CA PHE A 402 -32.25 -6.65 -2.56
C PHE A 402 -33.17 -5.43 -2.52
N GLY A 403 -33.13 -4.58 -3.54
CA GLY A 403 -34.02 -3.45 -3.74
C GLY A 403 -33.75 -2.28 -2.80
N THR A 404 -34.19 -2.36 -1.55
CA THR A 404 -34.10 -1.24 -0.61
C THR A 404 -32.70 -1.12 0.01
N PRO A 405 -32.22 0.10 0.32
CA PRO A 405 -30.93 0.29 0.99
C PRO A 405 -30.83 -0.47 2.32
N ASP A 406 -31.93 -0.54 3.08
CA ASP A 406 -31.98 -1.29 4.35
C ASP A 406 -31.81 -2.80 4.15
N ALA A 407 -32.46 -3.37 3.13
CA ALA A 407 -32.30 -4.78 2.80
C ALA A 407 -30.89 -5.06 2.26
N CYS A 408 -30.35 -4.17 1.42
CA CYS A 408 -28.99 -4.26 0.92
C CYS A 408 -27.96 -4.26 2.07
N ALA A 409 -28.16 -3.37 3.06
CA ALA A 409 -27.27 -3.25 4.22
C ALA A 409 -27.33 -4.48 5.13
N ARG A 410 -28.55 -4.96 5.48
CA ARG A 410 -28.74 -6.19 6.27
C ARG A 410 -28.08 -7.39 5.59
N MET A 411 -28.32 -7.57 4.29
CA MET A 411 -27.77 -8.68 3.53
C MET A 411 -26.25 -8.55 3.34
N ALA A 412 -25.71 -7.34 3.28
CA ALA A 412 -24.27 -7.13 3.19
C ALA A 412 -23.54 -7.50 4.49
N ILE A 413 -24.18 -7.30 5.65
CA ILE A 413 -23.67 -7.76 6.95
C ILE A 413 -23.74 -9.28 7.03
N GLU A 414 -24.87 -9.88 6.62
CA GLU A 414 -25.03 -11.34 6.57
C GLU A 414 -24.00 -12.01 5.65
N ALA A 415 -23.70 -11.40 4.50
CA ALA A 415 -22.71 -11.89 3.54
C ALA A 415 -21.29 -12.02 4.12
N ARG A 416 -20.95 -11.27 5.18
CA ARG A 416 -19.63 -11.37 5.83
C ARG A 416 -19.43 -12.70 6.55
N ILE A 417 -20.52 -13.29 7.05
CA ILE A 417 -20.51 -14.46 7.94
C ILE A 417 -21.13 -15.68 7.25
N SER A 418 -21.98 -15.47 6.25
CA SER A 418 -22.65 -16.55 5.53
C SER A 418 -21.70 -17.33 4.64
N VAL A 419 -21.48 -18.60 5.02
CA VAL A 419 -20.75 -19.58 4.19
C VAL A 419 -21.61 -20.07 3.02
N ARG A 420 -22.93 -19.83 3.05
CA ARG A 420 -23.89 -20.25 2.02
C ARG A 420 -23.94 -19.31 0.81
N MET A 421 -23.46 -18.07 0.94
CA MET A 421 -23.39 -17.12 -0.17
C MET A 421 -22.20 -17.40 -1.08
N SER A 422 -22.39 -17.21 -2.40
CA SER A 422 -21.31 -17.35 -3.38
C SER A 422 -20.18 -16.34 -3.13
N ASN A 423 -18.96 -16.65 -3.58
CA ASN A 423 -17.83 -15.74 -3.47
C ASN A 423 -18.12 -14.38 -4.15
N VAL A 424 -18.75 -14.41 -5.32
CA VAL A 424 -19.16 -13.20 -6.05
C VAL A 424 -20.11 -12.35 -5.23
N ALA A 425 -21.15 -12.95 -4.63
CA ALA A 425 -22.09 -12.22 -3.79
C ALA A 425 -21.41 -11.59 -2.57
N ARG A 426 -20.46 -12.31 -1.93
CA ARG A 426 -19.71 -11.77 -0.79
C ARG A 426 -18.80 -10.61 -1.18
N GLU A 427 -18.18 -10.66 -2.35
CA GLU A 427 -17.36 -9.55 -2.85
C GLU A 427 -18.22 -8.34 -3.29
N GLN A 428 -19.38 -8.57 -3.92
CA GLN A 428 -20.35 -7.52 -4.22
C GLN A 428 -20.85 -6.83 -2.94
N ALA A 429 -21.18 -7.60 -1.90
CA ALA A 429 -21.55 -7.07 -0.58
C ALA A 429 -20.46 -6.19 0.03
N LYS A 430 -19.19 -6.62 -0.05
CA LYS A 430 -18.04 -5.84 0.45
C LYS A 430 -17.88 -4.52 -0.29
N VAL A 431 -18.02 -4.54 -1.62
CA VAL A 431 -17.96 -3.31 -2.42
C VAL A 431 -19.13 -2.40 -2.07
N TRP A 432 -20.35 -2.91 -1.99
CA TRP A 432 -21.51 -2.11 -1.62
C TRP A 432 -21.33 -1.45 -0.24
N ALA A 433 -20.91 -2.23 0.77
CA ALA A 433 -20.66 -1.74 2.13
C ALA A 433 -19.56 -0.66 2.21
N LYS A 434 -18.57 -0.71 1.32
CA LYS A 434 -17.51 0.30 1.23
C LYS A 434 -18.02 1.65 0.73
N HIS A 435 -19.04 1.63 -0.13
CA HIS A 435 -19.64 2.84 -0.71
C HIS A 435 -20.82 3.39 0.13
N HIS A 436 -21.40 2.57 1.02
CA HIS A 436 -22.56 2.90 1.85
C HIS A 436 -22.28 2.63 3.36
N PRO A 437 -21.32 3.35 3.97
CA PRO A 437 -20.91 3.09 5.35
C PRO A 437 -21.94 3.53 6.39
N GLU A 438 -22.81 4.49 6.07
CA GLU A 438 -23.85 4.98 6.98
C GLU A 438 -25.00 3.97 7.10
N GLU A 439 -25.44 3.40 5.98
CA GLU A 439 -26.50 2.40 5.88
C GLU A 439 -26.09 1.09 6.55
N ILE A 440 -24.91 0.56 6.18
CA ILE A 440 -23.85 0.20 7.12
C ILE A 440 -24.21 0.09 8.61
N GLN A 441 -23.81 1.18 9.27
CA GLN A 441 -23.86 1.39 10.70
C GLN A 441 -25.30 1.37 11.24
N ILE A 442 -26.27 1.92 10.51
CA ILE A 442 -27.68 1.89 10.89
C ILE A 442 -28.18 0.44 10.94
N ALA A 443 -27.89 -0.36 9.91
CA ALA A 443 -28.29 -1.76 9.87
C ALA A 443 -27.62 -2.59 10.97
N GLU A 444 -26.34 -2.33 11.28
CA GLU A 444 -25.64 -2.99 12.40
C GLU A 444 -26.28 -2.63 13.76
N GLN A 445 -26.74 -1.39 13.97
CA GLN A 445 -27.48 -1.00 15.17
C GLN A 445 -28.84 -1.70 15.27
N VAL A 446 -29.60 -1.73 14.17
CA VAL A 446 -30.90 -2.40 14.14
C VAL A 446 -30.76 -3.89 14.40
N LEU A 447 -29.82 -4.57 13.75
CA LEU A 447 -29.55 -5.99 13.96
C LEU A 447 -29.06 -6.29 15.38
N SER A 448 -28.25 -5.40 15.97
CA SER A 448 -27.84 -5.50 17.37
C SER A 448 -29.04 -5.43 18.32
N ASN A 449 -29.95 -4.47 18.11
CA ASN A 449 -31.14 -4.33 18.94
C ASN A 449 -32.08 -5.54 18.78
N GLU A 450 -32.27 -6.03 17.55
CA GLU A 450 -33.05 -7.25 17.27
C GLU A 450 -32.46 -8.47 17.99
N PHE A 451 -31.13 -8.60 18.03
CA PHE A 451 -30.46 -9.69 18.77
C PHE A 451 -30.72 -9.59 20.27
N GLN A 452 -30.60 -8.39 20.83
CA GLN A 452 -30.86 -8.14 22.25
C GLN A 452 -32.31 -8.45 22.62
N GLU A 453 -33.28 -7.97 21.83
CA GLU A 453 -34.71 -8.24 22.04
C GLU A 453 -35.05 -9.73 21.98
N GLN A 454 -34.33 -10.50 21.15
CA GLN A 454 -34.58 -11.93 20.98
C GLN A 454 -33.98 -12.80 22.09
N TYR A 455 -32.82 -12.43 22.64
CA TYR A 455 -32.01 -13.32 23.48
C TYR A 455 -31.80 -12.85 24.92
N GLY A 456 -32.18 -11.63 25.32
CA GLY A 456 -32.03 -11.22 26.73
C GLY A 456 -32.94 -10.08 27.18
N GLU A 457 -33.46 -10.21 28.41
CA GLU A 457 -34.05 -9.09 29.14
C GLU A 457 -32.97 -8.17 29.72
N THR A 458 -31.75 -8.69 29.92
CA THR A 458 -30.58 -7.96 30.42
C THR A 458 -29.40 -8.06 29.45
N VAL A 459 -28.51 -7.07 29.51
CA VAL A 459 -27.31 -6.98 28.64
C VAL A 459 -26.33 -8.14 28.91
N GLU A 460 -26.27 -8.63 30.15
CA GLU A 460 -25.41 -9.75 30.58
C GLU A 460 -25.90 -11.08 30.00
N ASP A 461 -27.21 -11.32 29.98
CA ASP A 461 -27.78 -12.54 29.38
C ASP A 461 -27.57 -12.55 27.86
N THR A 462 -27.71 -11.40 27.20
CA THR A 462 -27.41 -11.26 25.77
C THR A 462 -25.94 -11.57 25.45
N ALA A 463 -25.00 -11.14 26.31
CA ALA A 463 -23.58 -11.43 26.13
C ALA A 463 -23.27 -12.94 26.23
N ARG A 464 -23.91 -13.63 27.18
CA ARG A 464 -23.76 -15.09 27.36
C ARG A 464 -24.27 -15.86 26.14
N GLU A 465 -25.46 -15.51 25.65
CA GLU A 465 -26.03 -16.11 24.44
C GLU A 465 -25.22 -15.78 23.18
N ALA A 466 -24.67 -14.55 23.07
CA ALA A 466 -23.79 -14.19 21.97
C ALA A 466 -22.53 -15.07 21.89
N MET A 467 -21.93 -15.42 23.04
CA MET A 467 -20.80 -16.37 23.07
C MET A 467 -21.22 -17.75 22.56
N ALA A 468 -22.36 -18.28 22.99
CA ALA A 468 -22.86 -19.58 22.55
C ALA A 468 -23.13 -19.60 21.03
N VAL A 469 -23.71 -18.53 20.49
CA VAL A 469 -24.00 -18.40 19.05
C VAL A 469 -22.73 -18.34 18.20
N MET A 470 -21.66 -17.71 18.70
CA MET A 470 -20.36 -17.62 18.01
C MET A 470 -19.59 -18.93 18.02
N GLU A 471 -19.64 -19.67 19.13
CA GLU A 471 -18.97 -20.96 19.30
C GLU A 471 -19.68 -22.10 18.56
N ASP A 472 -20.93 -21.91 18.14
CA ASP A 472 -21.65 -22.89 17.35
C ASP A 472 -21.06 -23.06 15.93
N GLU A 473 -20.25 -24.09 15.76
CA GLU A 473 -19.74 -24.51 14.44
C GLU A 473 -20.67 -25.51 13.73
N SER A 474 -21.76 -25.95 14.37
CA SER A 474 -22.66 -26.99 13.82
C SER A 474 -23.39 -26.56 12.54
N GLY A 475 -23.43 -25.25 12.26
CA GLY A 475 -24.13 -24.67 11.12
C GLY A 475 -25.66 -24.71 11.25
N THR A 476 -26.17 -25.01 12.45
CA THR A 476 -27.60 -25.07 12.76
C THR A 476 -28.19 -23.67 12.94
N ILE A 477 -27.40 -22.72 13.45
CA ILE A 477 -27.85 -21.33 13.62
C ILE A 477 -27.95 -20.62 12.25
N PRO A 478 -29.10 -19.96 11.95
CA PRO A 478 -29.27 -19.20 10.73
C PRO A 478 -28.21 -18.09 10.55
N PRO A 479 -27.74 -17.83 9.31
CA PRO A 479 -26.78 -16.76 9.05
C PRO A 479 -27.26 -15.38 9.50
N SER A 480 -28.57 -15.10 9.41
CA SER A 480 -29.18 -13.86 9.90
C SER A 480 -28.98 -13.65 11.40
N THR A 481 -29.16 -14.71 12.21
CA THR A 481 -28.93 -14.68 13.65
C THR A 481 -27.46 -14.49 13.97
N LYS A 482 -26.54 -15.15 13.23
CA LYS A 482 -25.10 -14.93 13.40
C LYS A 482 -24.68 -13.51 13.02
N ALA A 483 -25.29 -12.93 11.99
CA ALA A 483 -25.07 -11.55 11.59
C ALA A 483 -25.53 -10.55 12.65
N ALA A 484 -26.69 -10.81 13.27
CA ALA A 484 -27.21 -10.02 14.37
C ALA A 484 -26.31 -10.11 15.62
N CYS A 485 -25.90 -11.32 15.99
CA CYS A 485 -24.95 -11.58 17.06
C CYS A 485 -23.61 -10.84 16.82
N ALA A 486 -23.01 -10.99 15.64
CA ALA A 486 -21.75 -10.31 15.30
C ALA A 486 -21.87 -8.78 15.32
N SER A 487 -23.04 -8.24 14.93
CA SER A 487 -23.32 -6.81 15.01
C SER A 487 -23.39 -6.34 16.46
N TRP A 488 -24.04 -7.12 17.34
CA TRP A 488 -24.13 -6.85 18.76
C TRP A 488 -22.76 -6.86 19.44
N ILE A 489 -21.97 -7.92 19.23
CA ILE A 489 -20.59 -8.06 19.76
C ILE A 489 -19.72 -6.87 19.39
N ARG A 490 -19.85 -6.39 18.14
CA ARG A 490 -19.03 -5.26 17.66
C ARG A 490 -19.44 -3.94 18.31
N LEU A 491 -20.69 -3.78 18.71
CA LEU A 491 -21.18 -2.57 19.39
C LEU A 491 -21.01 -2.63 20.93
N HIS A 492 -20.93 -3.83 21.51
CA HIS A 492 -20.87 -4.08 22.96
C HIS A 492 -19.63 -4.93 23.34
N PRO A 493 -18.40 -4.46 23.03
CA PRO A 493 -17.19 -5.24 23.29
C PRO A 493 -16.87 -5.36 24.78
N GLU A 494 -17.27 -4.39 25.61
CA GLU A 494 -16.97 -4.40 27.05
C GLU A 494 -17.78 -5.48 27.76
N GLU A 495 -19.06 -5.59 27.41
CA GLU A 495 -20.00 -6.57 27.97
C GLU A 495 -19.65 -7.99 27.52
N MET A 496 -19.19 -8.15 26.27
CA MET A 496 -18.64 -9.42 25.80
C MET A 496 -17.37 -9.84 26.54
N ASN A 497 -16.46 -8.90 26.81
CA ASN A 497 -15.26 -9.20 27.58
C ASN A 497 -15.60 -9.54 29.03
N ALA A 498 -16.52 -8.81 29.65
CA ALA A 498 -16.99 -9.10 31.01
C ALA A 498 -17.63 -10.49 31.11
N ALA A 499 -18.49 -10.87 30.17
CA ALA A 499 -19.11 -12.19 30.15
C ALA A 499 -18.09 -13.30 29.88
N ARG A 500 -17.08 -13.04 29.04
CA ARG A 500 -15.96 -13.96 28.82
C ARG A 500 -15.12 -14.12 30.10
N ASP A 501 -14.81 -13.03 30.79
CA ASP A 501 -14.05 -13.05 32.04
C ASP A 501 -14.83 -13.79 33.13
N GLU A 502 -16.15 -13.58 33.25
CA GLU A 502 -17.01 -14.32 34.18
C GLU A 502 -17.00 -15.82 33.87
N ARG A 503 -17.12 -16.20 32.59
CA ARG A 503 -17.02 -17.60 32.16
C ARG A 503 -15.65 -18.20 32.45
N ASN A 504 -14.56 -17.45 32.22
CA ASN A 504 -13.21 -17.89 32.52
C ASN A 504 -13.02 -18.09 34.03
N VAL A 505 -13.53 -17.17 34.86
CA VAL A 505 -13.52 -17.29 36.32
C VAL A 505 -14.33 -18.50 36.77
N TYR A 506 -15.50 -18.73 36.19
CA TYR A 506 -16.31 -19.91 36.48
C TYR A 506 -15.60 -21.22 36.10
N ASN A 507 -14.98 -21.25 34.91
CA ASN A 507 -14.19 -22.39 34.43
C ASN A 507 -12.99 -22.66 35.35
N ALA A 508 -12.29 -21.61 35.77
CA ALA A 508 -11.18 -21.69 36.72
C ALA A 508 -11.64 -22.21 38.11
N GLN A 509 -12.80 -21.75 38.58
CA GLN A 509 -13.41 -22.24 39.83
C GLN A 509 -13.81 -23.71 39.73
N GLN A 510 -14.41 -24.15 38.62
CA GLN A 510 -14.71 -25.57 38.41
C GLN A 510 -13.45 -26.44 38.43
N PHE A 511 -12.35 -25.94 37.85
CA PHE A 511 -11.07 -26.63 37.89
C PHE A 511 -10.54 -26.73 39.33
N GLU A 512 -10.65 -25.65 40.11
CA GLU A 512 -10.25 -25.63 41.53
C GLU A 512 -11.11 -26.54 42.41
N GLU A 513 -12.43 -26.60 42.18
CA GLU A 513 -13.35 -27.50 42.89
C GLU A 513 -13.07 -28.98 42.60
N GLN A 514 -12.61 -29.30 41.39
CA GLN A 514 -12.25 -30.65 41.00
C GLN A 514 -10.92 -31.11 41.62
N PHE A 515 -9.99 -30.18 41.88
CA PHE A 515 -8.64 -30.48 42.39
C PHE A 515 -8.23 -29.65 43.64
N PRO A 516 -9.04 -29.57 44.71
CA PRO A 516 -8.91 -28.54 45.75
C PRO A 516 -7.61 -28.58 46.55
N GLU A 517 -6.96 -29.75 46.66
CA GLU A 517 -5.71 -29.92 47.42
C GLU A 517 -4.45 -29.79 46.56
N ALA A 518 -4.59 -29.79 45.22
CA ALA A 518 -3.47 -29.87 44.29
C ALA A 518 -3.69 -29.06 43.00
N THR A 519 -4.58 -28.07 42.98
CA THR A 519 -4.98 -27.31 41.77
C THR A 519 -3.78 -26.81 40.98
N ALA A 520 -2.80 -26.19 41.65
CA ALA A 520 -1.59 -25.67 41.00
C ALA A 520 -0.69 -26.78 40.43
N GLU A 521 -0.57 -27.90 41.14
CA GLU A 521 0.26 -29.03 40.71
C GLU A 521 -0.39 -29.76 39.53
N VAL A 522 -1.71 -29.95 39.56
CA VAL A 522 -2.48 -30.60 38.49
C VAL A 522 -2.55 -29.69 37.27
N CYS A 523 -2.82 -28.38 37.41
CA CYS A 523 -2.75 -27.42 36.31
C CYS A 523 -1.37 -27.46 35.63
N PHE A 524 -0.29 -27.37 36.41
CA PHE A 524 1.07 -27.46 35.89
C PHE A 524 1.35 -28.79 35.18
N LYS A 525 0.86 -29.92 35.70
CA LYS A 525 0.99 -31.22 35.02
C LYS A 525 0.21 -31.25 33.71
N VAL A 526 -1.04 -30.79 33.72
CA VAL A 526 -1.96 -30.84 32.58
C VAL A 526 -1.49 -29.94 31.44
N LEU A 527 -1.11 -28.69 31.73
CA LEU A 527 -0.59 -27.75 30.71
C LEU A 527 0.75 -28.19 30.10
N ASN A 528 1.57 -28.94 30.86
CA ASN A 528 2.82 -29.52 30.34
C ASN A 528 2.65 -30.94 29.76
N GLY A 529 1.43 -31.47 29.68
CA GLY A 529 1.15 -32.81 29.14
C GLY A 529 1.67 -33.97 30.00
N TRP A 530 1.93 -33.72 31.28
CA TRP A 530 2.39 -34.69 32.28
C TRP A 530 1.25 -35.27 33.13
N GLY A 531 0.02 -34.79 32.91
CA GLY A 531 -1.17 -35.31 33.58
C GLY A 531 -1.52 -36.74 33.12
N ASN A 532 -2.15 -37.50 34.00
CA ASN A 532 -2.73 -38.79 33.66
C ASN A 532 -3.97 -38.61 32.74
N SER A 533 -4.47 -39.66 32.10
CA SER A 533 -5.57 -39.52 31.12
C SER A 533 -6.87 -38.93 31.69
N GLU A 534 -7.08 -39.03 33.00
CA GLU A 534 -8.22 -38.40 33.69
C GLU A 534 -7.96 -36.90 33.95
N GLU A 535 -6.73 -36.50 34.25
CA GLU A 535 -6.34 -35.09 34.45
C GLU A 535 -6.29 -34.34 33.11
N MET A 536 -5.84 -35.00 32.05
CA MET A 536 -5.78 -34.43 30.69
C MET A 536 -7.15 -34.14 30.06
N GLN A 537 -8.25 -34.62 30.65
CA GLN A 537 -9.61 -34.24 30.22
C GLN A 537 -9.98 -32.81 30.64
N TRP A 538 -9.20 -32.21 31.56
CA TRP A 538 -9.45 -30.89 32.12
C TRP A 538 -8.54 -29.79 31.54
N VAL A 539 -7.83 -30.07 30.43
CA VAL A 539 -6.88 -29.12 29.80
C VAL A 539 -7.51 -27.75 29.51
N GLU A 540 -8.73 -27.74 28.95
CA GLU A 540 -9.42 -26.48 28.62
C GLU A 540 -9.73 -25.67 29.87
N LEU A 541 -10.13 -26.31 30.97
CA LEU A 541 -10.42 -25.66 32.24
C LEU A 541 -9.14 -25.26 33.00
N ALA A 542 -8.05 -26.00 32.82
CA ALA A 542 -6.73 -25.69 33.37
C ALA A 542 -6.08 -24.47 32.69
N ASP A 543 -6.36 -24.21 31.40
CA ASP A 543 -5.86 -23.02 30.67
C ASP A 543 -6.57 -21.73 31.13
N HIS A 544 -7.76 -21.85 31.69
CA HIS A 544 -8.52 -20.74 32.26
C HIS A 544 -8.13 -20.39 33.70
N TRP A 545 -7.59 -21.34 34.47
CA TRP A 545 -7.07 -21.16 35.83
C TRP A 545 -5.62 -20.65 35.80
#